data_AF-A0AAW1CRV2-F1
#
_entry.id   AF-A0AAW1CRV2-F1
#
_cell.length_a   1.000
_cell.length_b   1.000
_cell.length_c   1.000
_cell.angle_alpha   90.00
_cell.angle_beta   90.00
_cell.angle_gamma   90.00
#
_symmetry.space_group_name_H-M   'P 1'
#
loop_
_entity.id
_entity.type
_entity.pdbx_description
1 polymer ?
#
loop_
_entity_poly.entity_id
_entity_poly.type
_entity_poly.pdbx_seq_one_letter_code
_entity_poly.pdbx_strand_id
1 'polypeptide(L)'
;MLQKELPKEEEPPPPPSPKEIKLTSREKRFLRFASMEYGGQIYMTPNDFLQSFTRQSPPTKIKRKVLQLPELDEIRKATPAITKGSPKMFRELNDRGIISYTEYLFLLSVLTKPLSGFRIAFNMFDTDGNERVDKNEFLVLQRIFTKGKAQDSNVPIVMEKVFSQSWRDKRGIGDEEGITNKPTTPEDYIDDERGLQKKHLVDTTLTVHFFGLDGKDELQYDGFQKFMDDLQTEVLELEFEEFSKGENTITERDFARILLRYTHLDPDVHEMHLDRLVKRLKTLQGITFDEFKVFFQFLNNLEDFTIAMRMYTLADHPISKDEFHRAVMICTGTSLSKHLVHTVFAIFDEDNDGQLSYREFIAIMKDRLHRGFKVSTKPEGWQAFKACVKQELKTPSR
;
A
#
# COMPACT_ATOMS: atom_id res chain seq x y z
N MET A 1 -14.23 -31.08 -74.45
CA MET A 1 -13.03 -31.03 -73.59
C MET A 1 -13.36 -30.11 -72.41
N LEU A 2 -13.51 -30.67 -71.22
CA LEU A 2 -13.75 -29.92 -69.98
C LEU A 2 -12.71 -30.41 -68.97
N GLN A 3 -11.68 -29.60 -68.74
CA GLN A 3 -10.71 -29.79 -67.67
C GLN A 3 -11.37 -29.38 -66.35
N LYS A 4 -11.37 -30.29 -65.37
CA LYS A 4 -11.73 -30.01 -63.98
C LYS A 4 -10.53 -29.38 -63.28
N GLU A 5 -10.72 -28.19 -62.73
CA GLU A 5 -9.73 -27.52 -61.87
C GLU A 5 -9.66 -28.24 -60.50
N LEU A 6 -8.43 -28.44 -60.01
CA LEU A 6 -8.16 -28.93 -58.65
C LEU A 6 -8.39 -27.81 -57.61
N PRO A 7 -8.81 -28.13 -56.38
CA PRO A 7 -8.97 -27.14 -55.32
C PRO A 7 -7.62 -26.64 -54.79
N LYS A 8 -7.52 -25.32 -54.59
CA LYS A 8 -6.38 -24.64 -53.98
C LYS A 8 -6.30 -24.96 -52.48
N GLU A 9 -5.13 -25.35 -52.00
CA GLU A 9 -4.80 -25.42 -50.58
C GLU A 9 -4.82 -23.99 -49.98
N GLU A 10 -5.62 -23.78 -48.95
CA GLU A 10 -5.60 -22.56 -48.13
C GLU A 10 -4.37 -22.60 -47.21
N GLU A 11 -3.52 -21.57 -47.27
CA GLU A 11 -2.44 -21.37 -46.31
C GLU A 11 -3.01 -21.12 -44.90
N PRO A 12 -2.35 -21.65 -43.85
CA PRO A 12 -2.81 -21.46 -42.47
C PRO A 12 -2.70 -19.98 -42.06
N PRO A 13 -3.63 -19.49 -41.21
CA PRO A 13 -3.64 -18.10 -40.79
C PRO A 13 -2.36 -17.73 -40.01
N PRO A 14 -1.88 -16.48 -40.15
CA PRO A 14 -0.70 -16.02 -39.42
C PRO A 14 -0.93 -16.10 -37.91
N PRO A 15 0.12 -16.40 -37.12
CA PRO A 15 0.00 -16.51 -35.67
C PRO A 15 -0.52 -15.19 -35.07
N PRO A 16 -1.39 -15.25 -34.04
CA PRO A 16 -1.92 -14.06 -33.41
C PRO A 16 -0.78 -13.21 -32.84
N SER A 17 -0.83 -11.91 -33.07
CA SER A 17 0.09 -10.95 -32.45
C SER A 17 0.02 -11.05 -30.92
N PRO A 18 1.15 -10.93 -30.20
CA PRO A 18 1.16 -11.05 -28.75
C PRO A 18 0.25 -9.99 -28.14
N LYS A 19 -0.75 -10.44 -27.37
CA LYS A 19 -1.67 -9.55 -26.65
C LYS A 19 -0.86 -8.63 -25.74
N GLU A 20 -0.89 -7.32 -25.97
CA GLU A 20 -0.28 -6.36 -25.06
C GLU A 20 -1.06 -6.33 -23.74
N ILE A 21 -0.61 -7.12 -22.76
CA ILE A 21 -1.18 -7.12 -21.40
C ILE A 21 -0.83 -5.78 -20.73
N LYS A 22 -1.85 -4.94 -20.50
CA LYS A 22 -1.69 -3.63 -19.87
C LYS A 22 -1.48 -3.77 -18.36
N LEU A 23 -0.23 -3.63 -17.92
CA LEU A 23 0.15 -3.67 -16.51
C LEU A 23 -0.43 -2.49 -15.70
N THR A 24 -0.84 -2.76 -14.47
CA THR A 24 -1.23 -1.75 -13.48
C THR A 24 -0.04 -0.91 -13.02
N SER A 25 -0.30 0.26 -12.45
CA SER A 25 0.77 1.12 -11.90
C SER A 25 1.57 0.43 -10.78
N ARG A 26 0.92 -0.42 -9.99
CA ARG A 26 1.56 -1.19 -8.90
C ARG A 26 2.48 -2.28 -9.45
N GLU A 27 2.06 -3.01 -10.48
CA GLU A 27 2.91 -3.99 -11.17
C GLU A 27 4.13 -3.34 -11.79
N LYS A 28 3.95 -2.22 -12.50
CA LYS A 28 5.06 -1.48 -13.10
C LYS A 28 6.06 -1.04 -12.03
N ARG A 29 5.59 -0.56 -10.88
CA ARG A 29 6.44 -0.16 -9.76
C ARG A 29 7.16 -1.38 -9.16
N PHE A 30 6.44 -2.48 -8.94
CA PHE A 30 7.06 -3.73 -8.48
C PHE A 30 8.18 -4.19 -9.42
N LEU A 31 7.90 -4.36 -10.71
CA LEU A 31 8.88 -4.82 -11.69
C LEU A 31 10.09 -3.89 -11.83
N ARG A 32 9.90 -2.58 -11.61
CA ARG A 32 10.94 -1.57 -11.72
C ARG A 32 11.97 -1.66 -10.59
N PHE A 33 11.53 -2.04 -9.40
CA PHE A 33 12.38 -2.11 -8.21
C PHE A 33 12.83 -3.55 -7.88
N ALA A 34 12.08 -4.58 -8.29
CA ALA A 34 12.39 -5.97 -8.01
C ALA A 34 13.74 -6.40 -8.63
N SER A 35 14.65 -6.84 -7.75
CA SER A 35 16.03 -7.21 -8.10
C SER A 35 16.29 -8.72 -8.15
N MET A 36 15.34 -9.58 -7.77
CA MET A 36 15.54 -11.03 -7.66
C MET A 36 14.61 -11.83 -8.59
N GLU A 37 15.08 -13.00 -9.01
CA GLU A 37 14.30 -13.97 -9.79
C GLU A 37 14.63 -15.40 -9.35
N TYR A 38 13.62 -16.26 -9.23
CA TYR A 38 13.80 -17.69 -8.98
C TYR A 38 12.74 -18.49 -9.75
N GLY A 39 13.15 -19.52 -10.50
CA GLY A 39 12.21 -20.36 -11.25
C GLY A 39 11.34 -19.58 -12.26
N GLY A 40 11.85 -18.46 -12.77
CA GLY A 40 11.10 -17.53 -13.63
C GLY A 40 9.98 -16.77 -12.92
N GLN A 41 9.99 -16.68 -11.58
CA GLN A 41 9.16 -15.79 -10.77
C GLN A 41 10.02 -14.64 -10.24
N ILE A 42 9.50 -13.41 -10.30
CA ILE A 42 10.19 -12.19 -9.88
C ILE A 42 9.88 -11.88 -8.41
N TYR A 43 10.90 -11.48 -7.65
CA TYR A 43 10.82 -11.12 -6.23
C TYR A 43 11.55 -9.79 -5.95
N MET A 44 11.12 -9.11 -4.89
CA MET A 44 11.79 -7.97 -4.26
C MET A 44 12.60 -8.43 -3.05
N THR A 45 13.73 -7.80 -2.78
CA THR A 45 14.34 -7.83 -1.44
C THR A 45 13.59 -6.91 -0.47
N PRO A 46 13.79 -7.06 0.86
CA PRO A 46 13.36 -6.07 1.84
C PRO A 46 13.84 -4.65 1.52
N ASN A 47 15.09 -4.51 1.06
CA ASN A 47 15.64 -3.23 0.60
C ASN A 47 14.94 -2.70 -0.66
N ASP A 48 14.64 -3.55 -1.65
CA ASP A 48 13.86 -3.16 -2.83
C ASP A 48 12.48 -2.63 -2.42
N PHE A 49 11.83 -3.28 -1.45
CA PHE A 49 10.54 -2.84 -0.92
C PHE A 49 10.64 -1.45 -0.30
N LEU A 50 11.57 -1.23 0.63
CA LEU A 50 11.77 0.07 1.29
C LEU A 50 12.12 1.19 0.29
N GLN A 51 12.98 0.90 -0.69
CA GLN A 51 13.31 1.83 -1.77
C GLN A 51 12.14 2.09 -2.70
N SER A 52 11.35 1.06 -3.02
CA SER A 52 10.17 1.20 -3.86
C SER A 52 9.17 2.16 -3.25
N PHE A 53 9.17 2.31 -1.93
CA PHE A 53 8.27 3.18 -1.20
C PHE A 53 8.81 4.60 -1.06
N THR A 54 10.07 4.74 -0.61
CA THR A 54 10.71 6.03 -0.34
C THR A 54 11.13 6.77 -1.61
N ARG A 55 11.50 6.07 -2.68
CA ARG A 55 12.08 6.66 -3.89
C ARG A 55 11.09 6.63 -5.07
N GLN A 56 11.20 7.62 -5.95
CA GLN A 56 10.47 7.67 -7.22
C GLN A 56 11.07 6.72 -8.27
N SER A 57 12.38 6.48 -8.21
CA SER A 57 13.11 5.60 -9.12
C SER A 57 14.24 4.86 -8.41
N PRO A 58 14.57 3.64 -8.85
CA PRO A 58 15.71 2.90 -8.32
C PRO A 58 17.04 3.63 -8.64
N PRO A 59 18.04 3.58 -7.75
CA PRO A 59 19.32 4.29 -7.92
C PRO A 59 20.13 3.81 -9.14
N THR A 60 20.09 2.51 -9.47
CA THR A 60 20.75 1.94 -10.66
C THR A 60 19.94 0.76 -11.21
N LYS A 61 19.94 0.58 -12.54
CA LYS A 61 19.30 -0.59 -13.19
C LYS A 61 20.26 -1.78 -13.08
N ILE A 62 20.13 -2.57 -12.03
CA ILE A 62 20.86 -3.83 -11.86
C ILE A 62 20.09 -4.93 -12.60
N LYS A 63 20.78 -5.77 -13.38
CA LYS A 63 20.16 -6.99 -13.95
C LYS A 63 19.69 -7.87 -12.79
N ARG A 64 18.50 -8.45 -12.88
CA ARG A 64 17.96 -9.30 -11.80
C ARG A 64 18.91 -10.45 -11.49
N LYS A 65 19.13 -10.69 -10.20
CA LYS A 65 19.91 -11.83 -9.71
C LYS A 65 19.02 -13.07 -9.76
N VAL A 66 19.45 -14.08 -10.51
CA VAL A 66 18.79 -15.38 -10.55
C VAL A 66 19.29 -16.21 -9.37
N LEU A 67 18.40 -16.49 -8.43
CA LEU A 67 18.68 -17.22 -7.21
C LEU A 67 18.80 -18.74 -7.45
N GLN A 68 19.60 -19.38 -6.60
CA GLN A 68 19.72 -20.83 -6.49
C GLN A 68 19.14 -21.35 -5.17
N LEU A 69 18.84 -22.65 -5.09
CA LEU A 69 18.30 -23.28 -3.88
C LEU A 69 19.13 -23.04 -2.60
N PRO A 70 20.48 -23.12 -2.61
CA PRO A 70 21.26 -22.87 -1.39
C PRO A 70 21.10 -21.44 -0.86
N GLU A 71 21.01 -20.45 -1.75
CA GLU A 71 20.82 -19.04 -1.38
C GLU A 71 19.45 -18.81 -0.76
N LEU A 72 18.42 -19.51 -1.24
CA LEU A 72 17.09 -19.48 -0.63
C LEU A 72 17.09 -20.07 0.77
N ASP A 73 17.82 -21.18 1.00
CA ASP A 73 17.95 -21.75 2.33
C ASP A 73 18.70 -20.84 3.30
N GLU A 74 19.70 -20.09 2.82
CA GLU A 74 20.36 -19.04 3.61
C GLU A 74 19.39 -17.91 3.98
N ILE A 75 18.58 -17.43 3.03
CA ILE A 75 17.54 -16.42 3.28
C ILE A 75 16.53 -16.91 4.32
N ARG A 76 16.06 -18.16 4.20
CA ARG A 76 15.14 -18.76 5.16
C ARG A 76 15.75 -18.81 6.56
N LYS A 77 17.00 -19.27 6.69
CA LYS A 77 17.71 -19.34 7.98
C LYS A 77 18.03 -17.98 8.59
N ALA A 78 18.26 -16.95 7.77
CA ALA A 78 18.51 -15.59 8.21
C ALA A 78 17.25 -14.85 8.66
N THR A 79 16.06 -15.33 8.26
CA THR A 79 14.78 -14.68 8.57
C THR A 79 14.47 -14.84 10.06
N PRO A 80 14.31 -13.74 10.82
CA PRO A 80 13.96 -13.83 12.23
C PRO A 80 12.55 -14.38 12.40
N ALA A 81 12.29 -15.12 13.48
CA ALA A 81 10.92 -15.47 13.86
C ALA A 81 10.11 -14.23 14.26
N ILE A 82 8.79 -14.29 14.18
CA ILE A 82 7.89 -13.18 14.55
C ILE A 82 8.13 -12.61 15.95
N THR A 83 8.49 -13.46 16.91
CA THR A 83 8.79 -13.03 18.28
C THR A 83 10.03 -12.11 18.37
N LYS A 84 10.90 -12.18 17.37
CA LYS A 84 12.11 -11.36 17.22
C LYS A 84 11.92 -10.19 16.23
N GLY A 85 10.69 -9.91 15.81
CA GLY A 85 10.37 -8.73 15.00
C GLY A 85 10.79 -7.42 15.68
N SER A 86 11.24 -6.48 14.85
CA SER A 86 11.73 -5.15 15.25
C SER A 86 11.39 -4.10 14.18
N PRO A 87 11.34 -2.80 14.52
CA PRO A 87 11.16 -1.70 13.57
C PRO A 87 12.40 -1.45 12.67
N LYS A 88 13.35 -2.38 12.65
CA LYS A 88 14.56 -2.35 11.81
C LYS A 88 14.72 -3.62 10.99
N MET A 89 13.74 -4.53 11.03
CA MET A 89 13.86 -5.86 10.45
C MET A 89 14.17 -5.79 8.94
N PHE A 90 13.47 -4.96 8.17
CA PHE A 90 13.70 -4.90 6.72
C PHE A 90 15.07 -4.30 6.39
N ARG A 91 15.52 -3.29 7.15
CA ARG A 91 16.87 -2.72 7.02
C ARG A 91 17.97 -3.71 7.41
N GLU A 92 17.78 -4.49 8.46
CA GLU A 92 18.75 -5.50 8.93
C GLU A 92 18.85 -6.71 7.99
N LEU A 93 17.72 -7.13 7.41
CA LEU A 93 17.70 -8.16 6.38
C LEU A 93 18.35 -7.65 5.08
N ASN A 94 18.13 -6.37 4.73
CA ASN A 94 18.65 -5.73 3.53
C ASN A 94 18.31 -6.54 2.26
N ASP A 95 19.32 -7.14 1.61
CA ASP A 95 19.14 -7.96 0.40
C ASP A 95 18.92 -9.45 0.71
N ARG A 96 18.91 -9.85 2.00
CA ARG A 96 18.74 -11.24 2.47
C ARG A 96 17.27 -11.57 2.70
N GLY A 97 16.45 -11.38 1.68
CA GLY A 97 15.03 -11.68 1.75
C GLY A 97 14.39 -11.70 0.37
N ILE A 98 13.23 -12.36 0.28
CA ILE A 98 12.40 -12.38 -0.92
C ILE A 98 10.95 -12.05 -0.55
N ILE A 99 10.37 -11.14 -1.33
CA ILE A 99 9.02 -10.63 -1.21
C ILE A 99 8.38 -10.73 -2.60
N SER A 100 7.31 -11.49 -2.69
CA SER A 100 6.52 -11.64 -3.92
C SER A 100 5.63 -10.44 -4.20
N TYR A 101 5.02 -10.42 -5.38
CA TYR A 101 4.08 -9.34 -5.74
C TYR A 101 2.83 -9.32 -4.85
N THR A 102 2.30 -10.48 -4.44
CA THR A 102 1.11 -10.54 -3.58
C THR A 102 1.42 -10.02 -2.17
N GLU A 103 2.61 -10.32 -1.67
CA GLU A 103 3.09 -9.81 -0.39
C GLU A 103 3.43 -8.32 -0.46
N TYR A 104 3.99 -7.86 -1.57
CA TYR A 104 4.17 -6.44 -1.84
C TYR A 104 2.84 -5.68 -1.72
N LEU A 105 1.76 -6.20 -2.32
CA LEU A 105 0.43 -5.61 -2.19
C LEU A 105 -0.10 -5.65 -0.75
N PHE A 106 0.12 -6.77 -0.04
CA PHE A 106 -0.22 -6.87 1.38
C PHE A 106 0.51 -5.80 2.19
N LEU A 107 1.84 -5.70 2.09
CA LEU A 107 2.65 -4.69 2.79
C LEU A 107 2.21 -3.27 2.43
N LEU A 108 1.92 -2.98 1.16
CA LEU A 108 1.37 -1.67 0.76
C LEU A 108 0.02 -1.37 1.41
N SER A 109 -0.84 -2.38 1.55
CA SER A 109 -2.15 -2.23 2.17
C SER A 109 -2.07 -1.96 3.66
N VAL A 110 -0.96 -2.34 4.31
CA VAL A 110 -0.69 -2.21 5.74
C VAL A 110 -0.25 -0.80 6.11
N LEU A 111 0.61 -0.19 5.29
CA LEU A 111 1.32 1.07 5.62
C LEU A 111 0.43 2.28 5.89
N THR A 112 -0.83 2.25 5.44
CA THR A 112 -1.79 3.36 5.58
C THR A 112 -3.02 2.98 6.40
N LYS A 113 -2.99 1.81 7.07
CA LYS A 113 -4.12 1.36 7.89
C LYS A 113 -3.98 1.86 9.32
N PRO A 114 -5.09 2.33 9.93
CA PRO A 114 -5.13 2.59 11.36
C PRO A 114 -5.10 1.28 12.16
N LEU A 115 -4.83 1.39 13.47
CA LEU A 115 -4.81 0.25 14.40
C LEU A 115 -6.11 -0.56 14.38
N SER A 116 -7.27 0.10 14.32
CA SER A 116 -8.58 -0.53 14.17
C SER A 116 -8.68 -1.35 12.87
N GLY A 117 -8.05 -0.87 11.80
CA GLY A 117 -7.95 -1.55 10.51
C GLY A 117 -7.13 -2.83 10.58
N PHE A 118 -6.17 -2.96 11.49
CA PHE A 118 -5.40 -4.19 11.66
C PHE A 118 -6.25 -5.33 12.19
N ARG A 119 -7.17 -5.05 13.14
CA ARG A 119 -8.09 -6.08 13.65
C ARG A 119 -9.02 -6.57 12.55
N ILE A 120 -9.56 -5.65 11.76
CA ILE A 120 -10.42 -6.00 10.62
C ILE A 120 -9.64 -6.86 9.61
N ALA A 121 -8.40 -6.47 9.27
CA ALA A 121 -7.56 -7.24 8.36
C ALA A 121 -7.25 -8.63 8.91
N PHE A 122 -6.90 -8.76 10.18
CA PHE A 122 -6.64 -10.04 10.83
C PHE A 122 -7.86 -10.97 10.76
N ASN A 123 -9.05 -10.45 11.10
CA ASN A 123 -10.30 -11.21 11.03
C ASN A 123 -10.72 -11.56 9.58
N MET A 124 -10.18 -10.87 8.57
CA MET A 124 -10.37 -11.28 7.18
C MET A 124 -9.50 -12.47 6.80
N PHE A 125 -8.35 -12.66 7.47
CA PHE A 125 -7.48 -13.83 7.28
C PHE A 125 -7.96 -15.04 8.08
N ASP A 126 -8.38 -14.83 9.33
CA ASP A 126 -8.91 -15.86 10.22
C ASP A 126 -10.31 -16.29 9.72
N THR A 127 -10.33 -17.35 8.91
CA THR A 127 -11.57 -17.80 8.23
C THR A 127 -12.38 -18.77 9.08
N ASP A 128 -11.77 -19.41 10.06
CA ASP A 128 -12.43 -20.33 10.98
C ASP A 128 -12.78 -19.70 12.32
N GLY A 129 -12.30 -18.48 12.59
CA GLY A 129 -12.62 -17.69 13.78
C GLY A 129 -11.88 -18.17 15.03
N ASN A 130 -10.74 -18.84 14.87
CA ASN A 130 -9.97 -19.41 15.97
C ASN A 130 -9.01 -18.41 16.63
N GLU A 131 -9.05 -17.13 16.22
CA GLU A 131 -8.19 -16.02 16.64
C GLU A 131 -6.71 -16.20 16.29
N ARG A 132 -6.43 -17.05 15.31
CA ARG A 132 -5.11 -17.34 14.76
C ARG A 132 -5.21 -17.34 13.24
N VAL A 133 -4.07 -17.15 12.59
CA VAL A 133 -3.96 -17.24 11.14
C VAL A 133 -2.94 -18.33 10.83
N ASP A 134 -3.35 -19.33 10.08
CA ASP A 134 -2.46 -20.37 9.59
C ASP A 134 -1.82 -19.98 8.24
N LYS A 135 -0.78 -20.73 7.82
CA LYS A 135 -0.08 -20.46 6.55
C LYS A 135 -1.03 -20.54 5.35
N ASN A 136 -1.99 -21.46 5.32
CA ASN A 136 -2.91 -21.60 4.20
C ASN A 136 -3.88 -20.42 4.12
N GLU A 137 -4.36 -19.93 5.26
CA GLU A 137 -5.20 -18.74 5.38
C GLU A 137 -4.49 -17.49 4.87
N PHE A 138 -3.23 -17.29 5.24
CA PHE A 138 -2.44 -16.19 4.70
C PHE A 138 -2.24 -16.29 3.18
N LEU A 139 -2.03 -17.50 2.66
CA LEU A 139 -1.89 -17.75 1.22
C LEU A 139 -3.20 -17.56 0.44
N VAL A 140 -4.37 -17.45 1.09
CA VAL A 140 -5.65 -17.13 0.42
C VAL A 140 -5.55 -15.78 -0.32
N LEU A 141 -4.78 -14.81 0.18
CA LEU A 141 -4.53 -13.56 -0.55
C LEU A 141 -3.96 -13.79 -1.95
N GLN A 142 -3.10 -14.80 -2.10
CA GLN A 142 -2.53 -15.12 -3.40
C GLN A 142 -3.64 -15.49 -4.39
N ARG A 143 -4.63 -16.27 -3.93
CA ARG A 143 -5.79 -16.71 -4.73
C ARG A 143 -6.70 -15.53 -5.07
N ILE A 144 -6.94 -14.62 -4.15
CA ILE A 144 -7.79 -13.44 -4.35
C ILE A 144 -7.16 -12.52 -5.40
N PHE A 145 -5.87 -12.19 -5.26
CA PHE A 145 -5.19 -11.27 -6.17
C PHE A 145 -4.84 -11.88 -7.54
N THR A 146 -4.82 -13.21 -7.68
CA THR A 146 -4.68 -13.89 -8.98
C THR A 146 -6.02 -13.99 -9.71
N LYS A 147 -7.10 -14.44 -9.04
CA LYS A 147 -8.42 -14.60 -9.67
C LYS A 147 -9.08 -13.27 -10.05
N GLY A 148 -8.78 -12.17 -9.35
CA GLY A 148 -9.30 -10.84 -9.67
C GLY A 148 -8.90 -10.28 -11.05
N LYS A 149 -8.02 -10.95 -11.80
CA LYS A 149 -7.62 -10.57 -13.17
C LYS A 149 -8.32 -11.36 -14.28
N ALA A 150 -9.06 -12.41 -13.96
CA ALA A 150 -9.83 -13.16 -14.95
C ALA A 150 -11.05 -12.34 -15.37
N GLN A 151 -10.83 -11.33 -16.22
CA GLN A 151 -11.76 -10.59 -17.10
C GLN A 151 -13.21 -10.30 -16.66
N ASP A 152 -13.55 -10.41 -15.38
CA ASP A 152 -14.84 -10.08 -14.82
C ASP A 152 -14.72 -8.83 -13.94
N SER A 153 -15.50 -7.83 -14.29
CA SER A 153 -15.66 -6.53 -13.64
C SER A 153 -16.22 -6.59 -12.21
N ASN A 154 -16.14 -7.75 -11.55
CA ASN A 154 -16.80 -8.04 -10.27
C ASN A 154 -15.81 -8.54 -9.20
N VAL A 155 -14.73 -7.79 -8.97
CA VAL A 155 -13.79 -7.98 -7.85
C VAL A 155 -14.50 -8.14 -6.48
N PRO A 156 -15.60 -7.42 -6.16
CA PRO A 156 -16.34 -7.64 -4.91
C PRO A 156 -16.94 -9.05 -4.80
N ILE A 157 -17.47 -9.60 -5.89
CA ILE A 157 -18.09 -10.92 -5.93
C ILE A 157 -17.04 -12.04 -5.84
N VAL A 158 -15.85 -11.83 -6.42
CA VAL A 158 -14.73 -12.78 -6.29
C VAL A 158 -14.23 -12.84 -4.84
N MET A 159 -14.14 -11.70 -4.16
CA MET A 159 -13.82 -11.69 -2.72
C MET A 159 -14.90 -12.39 -1.92
N GLU A 160 -16.18 -12.06 -2.15
CA GLU A 160 -17.31 -12.75 -1.49
C GLU A 160 -17.27 -14.26 -1.74
N LYS A 161 -16.96 -14.71 -2.96
CA LYS A 161 -16.89 -16.14 -3.31
C LYS A 161 -15.67 -16.86 -2.72
N VAL A 162 -14.48 -16.23 -2.71
CA VAL A 162 -13.26 -16.87 -2.15
C VAL A 162 -13.32 -16.92 -0.63
N PHE A 163 -13.77 -15.84 0.01
CA PHE A 163 -14.01 -15.87 1.44
C PHE A 163 -15.18 -16.81 1.75
N SER A 164 -16.37 -16.70 1.13
CA SER A 164 -17.47 -17.64 1.41
C SER A 164 -17.15 -19.12 1.13
N GLN A 165 -16.33 -19.45 0.13
CA GLN A 165 -15.86 -20.82 -0.11
C GLN A 165 -14.93 -21.31 1.00
N SER A 166 -13.90 -20.52 1.35
CA SER A 166 -12.97 -20.88 2.42
C SER A 166 -13.68 -20.98 3.78
N TRP A 167 -14.67 -20.11 4.02
CA TRP A 167 -15.53 -20.09 5.19
C TRP A 167 -16.57 -21.24 5.23
N ARG A 168 -16.91 -21.86 4.08
CA ARG A 168 -17.80 -23.04 3.97
C ARG A 168 -17.03 -24.35 4.13
N ASP A 169 -15.86 -24.46 3.48
CA ASP A 169 -15.03 -25.66 3.48
C ASP A 169 -14.52 -26.02 4.89
N LYS A 170 -14.18 -25.02 5.72
CA LYS A 170 -13.69 -25.25 7.08
C LYS A 170 -14.79 -25.51 8.12
N ARG A 171 -16.06 -25.12 7.87
CA ARG A 171 -17.17 -25.29 8.83
C ARG A 171 -18.10 -26.47 8.54
N GLY A 172 -17.86 -27.24 7.46
CA GLY A 172 -18.65 -28.42 7.14
C GLY A 172 -20.12 -28.14 6.81
N ILE A 173 -20.46 -26.90 6.42
CA ILE A 173 -21.81 -26.48 6.02
C ILE A 173 -21.85 -26.39 4.50
N GLY A 174 -21.92 -27.56 3.85
CA GLY A 174 -22.11 -27.69 2.41
C GLY A 174 -22.80 -29.03 2.11
N ASP A 175 -23.89 -28.97 1.36
CA ASP A 175 -24.67 -30.14 0.94
C ASP A 175 -23.79 -31.16 0.20
N GLU A 176 -24.09 -32.45 0.42
CA GLU A 176 -23.42 -33.63 -0.16
C GLU A 176 -23.60 -33.76 -1.69
N GLU A 177 -23.23 -32.75 -2.47
CA GLU A 177 -22.97 -32.90 -3.90
C GLU A 177 -21.50 -32.63 -4.22
N GLY A 178 -20.70 -33.67 -3.93
CA GLY A 178 -19.52 -34.09 -4.69
C GLY A 178 -18.63 -33.01 -5.31
N ILE A 179 -17.82 -32.35 -4.50
CA ILE A 179 -16.52 -31.82 -4.97
C ILE A 179 -15.44 -32.51 -4.15
N THR A 180 -14.82 -33.51 -4.79
CA THR A 180 -13.66 -34.21 -4.27
C THR A 180 -12.52 -33.21 -4.05
N ASN A 181 -11.82 -33.34 -2.93
CA ASN A 181 -10.50 -32.77 -2.66
C ASN A 181 -9.50 -33.24 -3.74
N LYS A 182 -9.57 -32.65 -4.94
CA LYS A 182 -8.52 -32.81 -5.94
C LYS A 182 -7.43 -31.79 -5.65
N PRO A 183 -6.15 -32.19 -5.57
CA PRO A 183 -5.06 -31.24 -5.62
C PRO A 183 -5.20 -30.43 -6.91
N THR A 184 -5.09 -29.10 -6.78
CA THR A 184 -5.19 -28.15 -7.89
C THR A 184 -4.24 -28.56 -9.02
N THR A 185 -4.78 -28.81 -10.22
CA THR A 185 -3.96 -29.09 -11.40
C THR A 185 -3.23 -27.82 -11.85
N PRO A 186 -2.10 -27.95 -12.57
CA PRO A 186 -1.30 -26.81 -13.05
C PRO A 186 -2.05 -25.81 -13.95
N GLU A 187 -3.28 -26.14 -14.36
CA GLU A 187 -4.07 -25.44 -15.38
C GLU A 187 -4.90 -24.27 -14.82
N ASP A 188 -5.03 -24.14 -13.49
CA ASP A 188 -5.82 -23.07 -12.84
C ASP A 188 -5.05 -21.76 -12.61
N TYR A 189 -3.80 -21.64 -13.07
CA TYR A 189 -2.94 -20.47 -12.84
C TYR A 189 -2.78 -19.64 -14.12
N ILE A 190 -3.03 -18.34 -14.00
CA ILE A 190 -2.73 -17.38 -15.07
C ILE A 190 -1.20 -17.22 -15.12
N ASP A 191 -0.54 -17.96 -16.02
CA ASP A 191 0.83 -17.62 -16.43
C ASP A 191 0.75 -16.29 -17.19
N ASP A 192 1.14 -15.19 -16.54
CA ASP A 192 1.11 -13.87 -17.16
C ASP A 192 2.29 -13.63 -18.11
N GLU A 193 2.95 -14.72 -18.56
CA GLU A 193 4.17 -14.77 -19.38
C GLU A 193 5.37 -13.99 -18.79
N ARG A 194 5.20 -13.31 -17.65
CA ARG A 194 6.16 -12.38 -17.05
C ARG A 194 6.61 -12.79 -15.65
N GLY A 195 6.02 -13.85 -15.08
CA GLY A 195 6.46 -14.39 -13.79
C GLY A 195 6.16 -13.50 -12.61
N LEU A 196 5.04 -12.74 -12.62
CA LEU A 196 4.61 -11.99 -11.43
C LEU A 196 3.73 -12.83 -10.51
N GLN A 197 3.02 -13.82 -11.05
CA GLN A 197 2.00 -14.57 -10.32
C GLN A 197 2.04 -16.08 -10.60
N LYS A 198 3.23 -16.69 -10.57
CA LYS A 198 3.34 -18.15 -10.45
C LYS A 198 3.02 -18.57 -9.02
N LYS A 199 2.54 -19.81 -8.83
CA LYS A 199 2.47 -20.43 -7.49
C LYS A 199 3.84 -20.24 -6.84
N HIS A 200 3.84 -19.80 -5.58
CA HIS A 200 5.08 -19.69 -4.82
C HIS A 200 5.75 -21.07 -4.79
N LEU A 201 6.85 -21.18 -5.52
CA LEU A 201 7.65 -22.40 -5.57
C LEU A 201 8.42 -22.59 -4.25
N VAL A 202 8.56 -21.51 -3.49
CA VAL A 202 9.43 -21.41 -2.32
C VAL A 202 8.77 -20.54 -1.26
N ASP A 203 9.14 -20.78 0.00
CA ASP A 203 8.74 -19.93 1.10
C ASP A 203 9.50 -18.60 1.06
N THR A 204 8.76 -17.51 1.25
CA THR A 204 9.24 -16.15 1.23
C THR A 204 9.68 -15.70 2.62
N THR A 205 10.24 -14.49 2.71
CA THR A 205 10.61 -13.92 4.00
C THR A 205 9.40 -13.75 4.92
N LEU A 206 8.25 -13.29 4.42
CA LEU A 206 7.08 -13.12 5.28
C LEU A 206 6.47 -14.45 5.74
N THR A 207 6.40 -15.45 4.86
CA THR A 207 5.85 -16.76 5.27
C THR A 207 6.74 -17.42 6.31
N VAL A 208 8.06 -17.35 6.18
CA VAL A 208 8.99 -17.87 7.20
C VAL A 208 8.94 -17.04 8.48
N HIS A 209 8.82 -15.72 8.39
CA HIS A 209 8.72 -14.85 9.56
C HIS A 209 7.47 -15.16 10.40
N PHE A 210 6.33 -15.34 9.76
CA PHE A 210 5.05 -15.58 10.42
C PHE A 210 4.84 -17.02 10.87
N PHE A 211 5.25 -18.01 10.08
CA PHE A 211 4.88 -19.42 10.27
C PHE A 211 6.08 -20.35 10.55
N GLY A 212 7.28 -19.78 10.71
CA GLY A 212 8.49 -20.53 10.99
C GLY A 212 9.07 -21.25 9.76
N LEU A 213 10.18 -21.94 9.98
CA LEU A 213 10.92 -22.64 8.91
C LEU A 213 10.16 -23.84 8.34
N ASP A 214 9.33 -24.49 9.15
CA ASP A 214 8.50 -25.64 8.76
C ASP A 214 7.09 -25.24 8.32
N GLY A 215 6.71 -23.96 8.52
CA GLY A 215 5.41 -23.42 8.13
C GLY A 215 4.26 -23.91 9.01
N LYS A 216 4.54 -24.38 10.23
CA LYS A 216 3.54 -24.93 11.15
C LYS A 216 3.16 -23.99 12.29
N ASP A 217 3.93 -22.94 12.52
CA ASP A 217 3.56 -21.95 13.52
C ASP A 217 2.29 -21.20 13.08
N GLU A 218 1.55 -20.68 14.06
CA GLU A 218 0.32 -19.93 13.83
C GLU A 218 0.50 -18.49 14.27
N LEU A 219 -0.03 -17.56 13.47
CA LEU A 219 0.07 -16.13 13.70
C LEU A 219 -1.09 -15.65 14.57
N GLN A 220 -0.78 -15.18 15.78
CA GLN A 220 -1.75 -14.55 16.67
C GLN A 220 -1.88 -13.05 16.38
N TYR A 221 -3.01 -12.46 16.79
CA TYR A 221 -3.27 -11.04 16.55
C TYR A 221 -2.18 -10.13 17.11
N ASP A 222 -1.69 -10.36 18.32
CA ASP A 222 -0.68 -9.48 18.93
C ASP A 222 0.62 -9.47 18.12
N GLY A 223 1.01 -10.63 17.58
CA GLY A 223 2.16 -10.76 16.67
C GLY A 223 1.91 -10.01 15.35
N PHE A 224 0.72 -10.15 14.79
CA PHE A 224 0.31 -9.43 13.58
C PHE A 224 0.30 -7.91 13.82
N GLN A 225 -0.36 -7.43 14.86
CA GLN A 225 -0.42 -6.02 15.22
C GLN A 225 0.98 -5.44 15.40
N LYS A 226 1.85 -6.14 16.15
CA LYS A 226 3.23 -5.70 16.37
C LYS A 226 3.99 -5.59 15.04
N PHE A 227 3.91 -6.60 14.19
CA PHE A 227 4.55 -6.57 12.87
C PHE A 227 4.10 -5.36 12.04
N MET A 228 2.81 -5.05 12.07
CA MET A 228 2.23 -3.94 11.31
C MET A 228 2.69 -2.58 11.84
N ASP A 229 2.75 -2.40 13.18
CA ASP A 229 3.29 -1.18 13.81
C ASP A 229 4.80 -1.04 13.57
N ASP A 230 5.57 -2.13 13.68
CA ASP A 230 7.00 -2.16 13.42
C ASP A 230 7.30 -1.76 11.97
N LEU A 231 6.55 -2.29 11.00
CA LEU A 231 6.70 -1.95 9.58
C LEU A 231 6.34 -0.50 9.29
N GLN A 232 5.24 0.01 9.86
CA GLN A 232 4.87 1.42 9.73
C GLN A 232 5.94 2.32 10.33
N THR A 233 6.47 1.95 11.50
CA THR A 233 7.54 2.68 12.19
C THR A 233 8.80 2.70 11.35
N GLU A 234 9.23 1.56 10.81
CA GLU A 234 10.44 1.43 9.99
C GLU A 234 10.40 2.35 8.76
N VAL A 235 9.26 2.39 8.08
CA VAL A 235 9.05 3.26 6.92
C VAL A 235 9.05 4.74 7.31
N LEU A 236 8.44 5.09 8.44
CA LEU A 236 8.45 6.47 8.95
C LEU A 236 9.86 6.90 9.39
N GLU A 237 10.64 6.02 10.01
CA GLU A 237 12.03 6.29 10.38
C GLU A 237 12.88 6.59 9.15
N LEU A 238 12.73 5.83 8.07
CA LEU A 238 13.43 6.10 6.81
C LEU A 238 13.05 7.44 6.19
N GLU A 239 11.76 7.79 6.20
CA GLU A 239 11.30 9.10 5.73
C GLU A 239 11.84 10.22 6.61
N PHE A 240 11.96 10.02 7.92
CA PHE A 240 12.53 11.00 8.84
C PHE A 240 14.04 11.17 8.65
N GLU A 241 14.80 10.07 8.60
CA GLU A 241 16.25 10.03 8.42
C GLU A 241 16.69 10.66 7.08
N GLU A 242 15.90 10.50 6.01
CA GLU A 242 16.15 11.12 4.70
C GLU A 242 16.27 12.65 4.82
N PHE A 243 15.50 13.26 5.72
CA PHE A 243 15.45 14.72 5.89
C PHE A 243 16.22 15.22 7.10
N SER A 244 16.37 14.42 8.16
CA SER A 244 17.13 14.82 9.36
C SER A 244 18.63 14.88 9.10
N LYS A 245 19.11 14.17 8.07
CA LYS A 245 20.53 14.14 7.65
C LYS A 245 21.49 13.75 8.80
N GLY A 246 21.00 12.91 9.72
CA GLY A 246 21.76 12.43 10.88
C GLY A 246 21.47 13.19 12.18
N GLU A 247 20.67 14.25 12.15
CA GLU A 247 20.20 14.95 13.36
C GLU A 247 19.01 14.23 14.01
N ASN A 248 18.77 14.53 15.30
CA ASN A 248 17.65 13.97 16.07
C ASN A 248 16.29 14.64 15.77
N THR A 249 16.30 15.72 15.01
CA THR A 249 15.13 16.52 14.66
C THR A 249 15.14 16.91 13.19
N ILE A 250 13.97 16.95 12.56
CA ILE A 250 13.81 17.59 11.24
C ILE A 250 13.36 19.04 11.39
N THR A 251 13.68 19.89 10.42
CA THR A 251 13.14 21.26 10.43
C THR A 251 11.64 21.25 10.12
N GLU A 252 10.92 22.28 10.56
CA GLU A 252 9.50 22.45 10.27
C GLU A 252 9.26 22.59 8.75
N ARG A 253 10.22 23.18 8.02
CA ARG A 253 10.19 23.24 6.56
C ARG A 253 10.29 21.84 5.95
N ASP A 254 11.19 20.99 6.45
CA ASP A 254 11.31 19.61 5.96
C ASP A 254 10.08 18.77 6.30
N PHE A 255 9.52 18.95 7.50
CA PHE A 255 8.24 18.34 7.87
C PHE A 255 7.12 18.72 6.91
N ALA A 256 6.98 20.01 6.57
CA ALA A 256 6.01 20.46 5.59
C ALA A 256 6.25 19.85 4.20
N ARG A 257 7.51 19.75 3.75
CA ARG A 257 7.85 19.07 2.48
C ARG A 257 7.45 17.61 2.48
N ILE A 258 7.66 16.89 3.59
CA ILE A 258 7.23 15.48 3.73
C ILE A 258 5.70 15.37 3.69
N LEU A 259 5.00 16.27 4.37
CA LEU A 259 3.53 16.29 4.37
C LEU A 259 2.94 16.56 2.99
N LEU A 260 3.55 17.47 2.23
CA LEU A 260 3.03 17.89 0.93
C LEU A 260 3.53 17.02 -0.24
N ARG A 261 4.56 16.18 -0.04
CA ARG A 261 5.18 15.30 -1.06
C ARG A 261 4.18 14.48 -1.89
N TYR A 262 3.10 14.01 -1.28
CA TYR A 262 2.10 13.14 -1.93
C TYR A 262 0.76 13.85 -2.17
N THR A 263 0.75 15.17 -2.11
CA THR A 263 -0.43 15.98 -2.41
C THR A 263 -0.42 16.35 -3.91
N HIS A 264 -1.59 16.45 -4.52
CA HIS A 264 -1.72 16.91 -5.91
C HIS A 264 -1.75 18.43 -6.00
N LEU A 265 -0.88 19.11 -5.25
CA LEU A 265 -0.74 20.56 -5.29
C LEU A 265 0.21 20.95 -6.42
N ASP A 266 -0.08 22.05 -7.09
CA ASP A 266 0.83 22.65 -8.06
C ASP A 266 2.15 23.06 -7.37
N PRO A 267 3.30 22.96 -8.05
CA PRO A 267 4.60 23.32 -7.46
C PRO A 267 4.63 24.74 -6.87
N ASP A 268 3.92 25.67 -7.48
CA ASP A 268 3.83 27.06 -7.01
C ASP A 268 3.05 27.18 -5.70
N VAL A 269 1.97 26.41 -5.55
CA VAL A 269 1.19 26.34 -4.30
C VAL A 269 2.01 25.66 -3.22
N HIS A 270 2.75 24.61 -3.57
CA HIS A 270 3.67 23.93 -2.66
C HIS A 270 4.73 24.88 -2.08
N GLU A 271 5.42 25.66 -2.92
CA GLU A 271 6.39 26.67 -2.44
C GLU A 271 5.71 27.79 -1.63
N MET A 272 4.49 28.21 -2.01
CA MET A 272 3.75 29.21 -1.23
C MET A 272 3.50 28.76 0.22
N HIS A 273 3.12 27.50 0.45
CA HIS A 273 2.95 26.96 1.81
C HIS A 273 4.28 26.96 2.58
N LEU A 274 5.40 26.61 1.93
CA LEU A 274 6.71 26.59 2.56
C LEU A 274 7.20 28.00 2.92
N ASP A 275 7.02 28.98 2.03
CA ASP A 275 7.43 30.36 2.29
C ASP A 275 6.58 31.00 3.40
N ARG A 276 5.28 30.71 3.41
CA ARG A 276 4.36 31.14 4.47
C ARG A 276 4.77 30.58 5.82
N LEU A 277 5.14 29.29 5.87
CA LEU A 277 5.62 28.65 7.09
C LEU A 277 6.84 29.37 7.67
N VAL A 278 7.85 29.65 6.83
CA VAL A 278 9.07 30.35 7.24
C VAL A 278 8.77 31.76 7.77
N LYS A 279 7.78 32.46 7.19
CA LYS A 279 7.39 33.81 7.65
C LYS A 279 6.60 33.79 8.97
N ARG A 280 5.81 32.73 9.22
CA ARG A 280 4.94 32.63 10.41
C ARG A 280 5.66 32.03 11.63
N LEU A 281 6.64 31.16 11.43
CA LEU A 281 7.41 30.58 12.54
C LEU A 281 8.52 31.53 13.01
N LYS A 282 8.37 32.05 14.23
CA LYS A 282 9.36 32.93 14.87
C LYS A 282 10.53 32.17 15.50
N THR A 283 10.31 30.90 15.85
CA THR A 283 11.30 30.01 16.47
C THR A 283 11.23 28.65 15.80
N LEU A 284 12.37 28.15 15.35
CA LEU A 284 12.52 26.80 14.81
C LEU A 284 13.02 25.91 15.95
N GLN A 285 12.16 25.05 16.45
CA GLN A 285 12.49 24.11 17.53
C GLN A 285 12.90 22.74 16.96
N GLY A 286 12.44 22.44 15.74
CA GLY A 286 12.60 21.14 15.13
C GLY A 286 11.59 20.14 15.65
N ILE A 287 11.23 19.18 14.79
CA ILE A 287 10.26 18.13 15.09
C ILE A 287 11.03 16.83 15.35
N THR A 288 10.78 16.22 16.50
CA THR A 288 11.37 14.94 16.89
C THR A 288 10.73 13.77 16.15
N PHE A 289 11.39 12.61 16.13
CA PHE A 289 10.81 11.41 15.50
C PHE A 289 9.51 10.96 16.20
N ASP A 290 9.41 11.09 17.52
CA ASP A 290 8.19 10.71 18.25
C ASP A 290 7.00 11.59 17.86
N GLU A 291 7.20 12.91 17.78
CA GLU A 291 6.17 13.84 17.29
C GLU A 291 5.77 13.55 15.84
N PHE A 292 6.77 13.27 15.00
CA PHE A 292 6.57 12.85 13.62
C PHE A 292 5.71 11.58 13.53
N LYS A 293 6.10 10.51 14.25
CA LYS A 293 5.39 9.22 14.27
C LYS A 293 3.93 9.39 14.72
N VAL A 294 3.70 10.09 15.84
CA VAL A 294 2.35 10.33 16.35
C VAL A 294 1.50 11.08 15.33
N PHE A 295 2.06 12.07 14.63
CA PHE A 295 1.33 12.79 13.59
C PHE A 295 0.93 11.90 12.41
N PHE A 296 1.81 11.02 11.94
CA PHE A 296 1.47 10.13 10.83
C PHE A 296 0.52 9.01 11.22
N GLN A 297 0.57 8.55 12.47
CA GLN A 297 -0.45 7.66 13.04
C GLN A 297 -1.81 8.37 13.09
N PHE A 298 -1.85 9.65 13.42
CA PHE A 298 -3.06 10.46 13.30
C PHE A 298 -3.59 10.51 11.86
N LEU A 299 -2.73 10.76 10.88
CA LEU A 299 -3.16 10.78 9.47
C LEU A 299 -3.74 9.44 9.00
N ASN A 300 -3.29 8.31 9.54
CA ASN A 300 -3.89 7.00 9.24
C ASN A 300 -5.34 6.87 9.77
N ASN A 301 -5.73 7.69 10.76
CA ASN A 301 -7.07 7.79 11.34
C ASN A 301 -7.85 9.02 10.80
N LEU A 302 -7.47 9.55 9.64
CA LEU A 302 -8.08 10.78 9.10
C LEU A 302 -9.59 10.62 8.81
N GLU A 303 -10.08 9.42 8.53
CA GLU A 303 -11.51 9.17 8.31
C GLU A 303 -12.32 9.37 9.59
N ASP A 304 -11.86 8.82 10.73
CA ASP A 304 -12.49 9.01 12.03
C ASP A 304 -12.43 10.49 12.46
N PHE A 305 -11.28 11.13 12.23
CA PHE A 305 -11.13 12.56 12.44
C PHE A 305 -12.09 13.37 11.55
N THR A 306 -12.29 12.98 10.30
CA THR A 306 -13.24 13.63 9.39
C THR A 306 -14.68 13.53 9.90
N ILE A 307 -15.06 12.40 10.49
CA ILE A 307 -16.38 12.22 11.11
C ILE A 307 -16.53 13.19 12.29
N ALA A 308 -15.53 13.27 13.17
CA ALA A 308 -15.52 14.21 14.29
C ALA A 308 -15.60 15.67 13.80
N MET A 309 -14.76 16.04 12.82
CA MET A 309 -14.75 17.36 12.19
C MET A 309 -16.11 17.74 11.61
N ARG A 310 -16.80 16.80 10.93
CA ARG A 310 -18.12 17.04 10.36
C ARG A 310 -19.14 17.45 11.41
N MET A 311 -19.04 16.94 12.64
CA MET A 311 -19.94 17.37 13.72
C MET A 311 -19.76 18.86 14.08
N TYR A 312 -18.54 19.39 13.99
CA TYR A 312 -18.25 20.83 14.21
C TYR A 312 -18.63 21.67 12.98
N THR A 313 -18.29 21.21 11.77
CA THR A 313 -18.54 21.96 10.53
C THR A 313 -20.01 21.93 10.10
N LEU A 314 -20.85 21.04 10.62
CA LEU A 314 -22.31 21.10 10.44
C LEU A 314 -22.91 22.38 11.05
N ALA A 315 -22.18 23.05 11.94
CA ALA A 315 -22.50 24.36 12.47
C ALA A 315 -21.77 25.52 11.74
N ASP A 316 -21.17 25.26 10.56
CA ASP A 316 -20.34 26.21 9.80
C ASP A 316 -19.21 26.86 10.63
N HIS A 317 -18.74 26.18 11.68
CA HIS A 317 -17.64 26.67 12.49
C HIS A 317 -16.29 26.10 12.01
N PRO A 318 -15.28 26.96 11.74
CA PRO A 318 -13.92 26.50 11.55
C PRO A 318 -13.33 26.01 12.88
N ILE A 319 -12.24 25.24 12.83
CA ILE A 319 -11.72 24.53 14.02
C ILE A 319 -10.52 25.25 14.62
N SER A 320 -10.63 25.60 15.90
CA SER A 320 -9.53 26.19 16.66
C SER A 320 -8.43 25.17 17.01
N LYS A 321 -7.26 25.65 17.40
CA LYS A 321 -6.12 24.80 17.81
C LYS A 321 -6.47 23.84 18.96
N ASP A 322 -7.25 24.29 19.93
CA ASP A 322 -7.63 23.49 21.10
C ASP A 322 -8.63 22.38 20.72
N GLU A 323 -9.56 22.68 19.83
CA GLU A 323 -10.50 21.70 19.29
C GLU A 323 -9.80 20.68 18.40
N PHE A 324 -8.87 21.12 17.57
CA PHE A 324 -8.02 20.24 16.76
C PHE A 324 -7.24 19.28 17.67
N HIS A 325 -6.54 19.80 18.67
CA HIS A 325 -5.78 18.98 19.63
C HIS A 325 -6.69 17.96 20.34
N ARG A 326 -7.88 18.39 20.78
CA ARG A 326 -8.86 17.49 21.43
C ARG A 326 -9.37 16.41 20.48
N ALA A 327 -9.70 16.77 19.24
CA ALA A 327 -10.20 15.83 18.25
C ALA A 327 -9.13 14.78 17.87
N VAL A 328 -7.86 15.18 17.73
CA VAL A 328 -6.76 14.22 17.52
C VAL A 328 -6.67 13.24 18.69
N MET A 329 -6.66 13.74 19.93
CA MET A 329 -6.60 12.90 21.13
C MET A 329 -7.75 11.88 21.21
N ILE A 330 -8.97 12.27 20.80
CA ILE A 330 -10.13 11.36 20.76
C ILE A 330 -9.95 10.28 19.68
N CYS A 331 -9.44 10.64 18.49
CA CYS A 331 -9.32 9.70 17.38
C CYS A 331 -8.14 8.73 17.51
N THR A 332 -7.03 9.16 18.12
CA THR A 332 -5.80 8.35 18.18
C THR A 332 -5.46 7.83 19.56
N GLY A 333 -6.06 8.39 20.61
CA GLY A 333 -5.64 8.15 21.99
C GLY A 333 -4.30 8.81 22.36
N THR A 334 -3.71 9.60 21.46
CA THR A 334 -2.41 10.25 21.65
C THR A 334 -2.51 11.77 21.50
N SER A 335 -1.75 12.50 22.30
CA SER A 335 -1.70 13.98 22.24
C SER A 335 -0.60 14.45 21.31
N LEU A 336 -0.89 15.44 20.47
CA LEU A 336 0.14 16.16 19.72
C LEU A 336 0.77 17.25 20.59
N SER A 337 2.06 17.52 20.40
CA SER A 337 2.71 18.64 21.08
C SER A 337 2.12 19.97 20.61
N LYS A 338 2.11 20.98 21.50
CA LYS A 338 1.64 22.33 21.15
C LYS A 338 2.45 22.93 20.00
N HIS A 339 3.75 22.63 19.95
CA HIS A 339 4.64 23.05 18.87
C HIS A 339 4.17 22.46 17.53
N LEU A 340 3.95 21.15 17.47
CA LEU A 340 3.50 20.47 16.27
C LEU A 340 2.14 20.98 15.79
N VAL A 341 1.16 21.15 16.69
CA VAL A 341 -0.16 21.74 16.34
C VAL A 341 0.01 23.15 15.76
N HIS A 342 0.85 23.97 16.39
CA HIS A 342 1.14 25.31 15.87
C HIS A 342 1.76 25.27 14.47
N THR A 343 2.71 24.35 14.23
CA THR A 343 3.35 24.17 12.92
C THR A 343 2.33 23.72 11.86
N VAL A 344 1.43 22.78 12.17
CA VAL A 344 0.37 22.34 11.26
C VAL A 344 -0.54 23.50 10.86
N PHE A 345 -1.01 24.30 11.83
CA PHE A 345 -1.81 25.48 11.51
C PHE A 345 -1.03 26.48 10.67
N ALA A 346 0.26 26.71 10.97
CA ALA A 346 1.09 27.61 10.17
C ALA A 346 1.22 27.18 8.70
N ILE A 347 1.14 25.87 8.40
CA ILE A 347 1.17 25.31 7.04
C ILE A 347 -0.18 25.50 6.32
N PHE A 348 -1.29 25.12 6.97
CA PHE A 348 -2.58 24.91 6.31
C PHE A 348 -3.56 26.08 6.43
N ASP A 349 -3.48 26.92 7.46
CA ASP A 349 -4.32 28.12 7.61
C ASP A 349 -4.01 29.09 6.45
N GLU A 350 -4.91 29.21 5.48
CA GLU A 350 -4.72 30.03 4.27
C GLU A 350 -5.13 31.47 4.47
N ASP A 351 -6.22 31.71 5.18
CA ASP A 351 -6.82 33.02 5.37
C ASP A 351 -6.26 33.77 6.61
N ASN A 352 -5.43 33.12 7.43
CA ASN A 352 -4.89 33.62 8.69
C ASN A 352 -5.96 33.86 9.77
N ASP A 353 -7.08 33.14 9.72
CA ASP A 353 -8.13 33.25 10.75
C ASP A 353 -7.75 32.54 12.07
N GLY A 354 -6.63 31.81 12.09
CA GLY A 354 -6.14 31.06 13.25
C GLY A 354 -6.85 29.72 13.46
N GLN A 355 -7.66 29.30 12.50
CA GLN A 355 -8.49 28.10 12.51
C GLN A 355 -8.14 27.20 11.32
N LEU A 356 -8.75 26.01 11.27
CA LEU A 356 -8.62 25.10 10.13
C LEU A 356 -10.00 24.71 9.61
N SER A 357 -10.23 24.99 8.34
CA SER A 357 -11.39 24.53 7.59
C SER A 357 -11.16 23.13 6.99
N TYR A 358 -12.27 22.50 6.56
CA TYR A 358 -12.22 21.21 5.86
C TYR A 358 -11.36 21.26 4.58
N ARG A 359 -11.40 22.37 3.83
CA ARG A 359 -10.68 22.51 2.56
C ARG A 359 -9.19 22.69 2.77
N GLU A 360 -8.79 23.43 3.80
CA GLU A 360 -7.39 23.70 4.11
C GLU A 360 -6.64 22.45 4.55
N PHE A 361 -7.26 21.61 5.39
CA PHE A 361 -6.56 20.46 5.96
C PHE A 361 -7.03 19.11 5.39
N ILE A 362 -8.31 18.78 5.56
CA ILE A 362 -8.82 17.42 5.25
C ILE A 362 -8.71 17.11 3.76
N ALA A 363 -9.08 18.05 2.89
CA ALA A 363 -9.02 17.83 1.45
C ALA A 363 -7.59 17.53 0.98
N ILE A 364 -6.60 18.26 1.49
CA ILE A 364 -5.18 18.08 1.16
C ILE A 364 -4.65 16.75 1.72
N MET A 365 -4.95 16.44 2.99
CA MET A 365 -4.46 15.23 3.64
C MET A 365 -5.12 13.94 3.15
N LYS A 366 -6.34 14.00 2.62
CA LYS A 366 -7.03 12.84 2.05
C LYS A 366 -6.31 12.30 0.82
N ASP A 367 -5.78 13.16 -0.03
CA ASP A 367 -4.98 12.75 -1.19
C ASP A 367 -3.65 12.13 -0.72
N ARG A 368 -3.02 12.75 0.30
CA ARG A 368 -1.77 12.28 0.90
C ARG A 368 -1.87 10.91 1.55
N LEU A 369 -2.98 10.56 2.20
CA LEU A 369 -3.17 9.25 2.86
C LEU A 369 -2.91 8.08 1.89
N HIS A 370 -3.13 8.28 0.59
CA HIS A 370 -2.92 7.25 -0.41
C HIS A 370 -1.47 7.20 -0.94
N ARG A 371 -0.58 8.09 -0.47
CA ARG A 371 0.87 8.16 -0.77
C ARG A 371 1.22 8.01 -2.26
N GLY A 372 0.40 8.57 -3.15
CA GLY A 372 0.57 8.48 -4.60
C GLY A 372 0.21 7.13 -5.24
N PHE A 373 -0.33 6.17 -4.48
CA PHE A 373 -0.80 4.86 -4.97
C PHE A 373 -2.27 4.84 -5.40
N LYS A 374 -3.00 5.94 -5.19
CA LYS A 374 -4.32 6.12 -5.80
C LYS A 374 -4.09 6.54 -7.24
N VAL A 375 -4.45 5.67 -8.18
CA VAL A 375 -4.67 6.10 -9.56
C VAL A 375 -5.92 6.98 -9.49
N SER A 376 -5.73 8.27 -9.26
CA SER A 376 -6.78 9.22 -9.61
C SER A 376 -6.94 9.05 -11.11
N THR A 377 -8.00 8.36 -11.53
CA THR A 377 -8.54 8.46 -12.88
C THR A 377 -9.13 9.87 -13.05
N LYS A 378 -8.34 10.91 -12.78
CA LYS A 378 -8.55 12.16 -13.46
C LYS A 378 -8.24 11.80 -14.91
N PRO A 379 -9.20 11.91 -15.83
CA PRO A 379 -8.89 11.70 -17.22
C PRO A 379 -7.71 12.62 -17.54
N GLU A 380 -6.59 12.09 -18.02
CA GLU A 380 -5.46 12.91 -18.46
C GLU A 380 -5.59 13.16 -19.97
N GLY A 381 -5.00 14.25 -20.46
CA GLY A 381 -5.08 14.65 -21.87
C GLY A 381 -6.47 15.11 -22.30
N TRP A 382 -6.93 14.67 -23.48
CA TRP A 382 -8.14 15.18 -24.12
C TRP A 382 -9.42 15.01 -23.28
N GLN A 383 -9.49 13.94 -22.48
CA GLN A 383 -10.64 13.72 -21.61
C GLN A 383 -10.62 14.66 -20.37
N ALA A 384 -9.45 15.06 -19.87
CA ALA A 384 -9.27 16.08 -18.83
C ALA A 384 -9.79 17.42 -19.32
N PHE A 385 -9.31 17.81 -20.50
CA PHE A 385 -9.66 19.06 -21.16
C PHE A 385 -11.17 19.14 -21.40
N LYS A 386 -11.77 18.06 -21.91
CA LYS A 386 -13.22 17.99 -22.16
C LYS A 386 -14.04 18.06 -20.87
N ALA A 387 -13.55 17.46 -19.78
CA ALA A 387 -14.20 17.55 -18.46
C ALA A 387 -14.10 18.98 -17.88
N CYS A 388 -12.92 19.60 -17.98
CA CYS A 388 -12.67 20.97 -17.51
C CYS A 388 -13.52 22.00 -18.28
N VAL A 389 -13.52 21.94 -19.61
CA VAL A 389 -14.36 22.81 -20.47
C VAL A 389 -15.86 22.59 -20.20
N LYS A 390 -16.28 21.34 -19.98
CA LYS A 390 -17.69 21.04 -19.66
C LYS A 390 -18.09 21.54 -18.27
N GLN A 391 -17.15 21.63 -17.33
CA GLN A 391 -17.38 22.14 -15.98
C GLN A 391 -17.45 23.66 -16.00
N GLU A 392 -16.55 24.34 -16.71
CA GLU A 392 -16.60 25.79 -16.94
C GLU A 392 -17.87 26.22 -17.68
N LEU A 393 -18.31 25.47 -18.69
CA LEU A 393 -19.57 25.76 -19.39
C LEU A 393 -20.83 25.56 -18.53
N LYS A 394 -20.73 24.85 -17.40
CA LYS A 394 -21.85 24.61 -16.46
C LYS A 394 -21.94 25.66 -15.35
N THR A 395 -20.88 26.41 -15.09
CA THR A 395 -20.89 27.60 -14.24
C THR A 395 -20.96 28.82 -15.15
N PRO A 396 -22.16 29.39 -15.40
CA PRO A 396 -22.21 30.67 -16.09
C PRO A 396 -21.54 31.69 -15.19
N SER A 397 -20.49 32.33 -15.72
CA SER A 397 -19.80 33.45 -15.11
C SER A 397 -20.81 34.46 -14.57
N ARG A 398 -20.74 34.72 -13.26
CA ARG A 398 -21.37 35.88 -12.64
C ARG A 398 -20.30 36.87 -12.25
#